data_AF-A0A1Y3B1I0-F1
#
_entry.id   AF-A0A1Y3B1I0-F1
#
_cell.length_a   1.000
_cell.length_b   1.000
_cell.length_c   1.000
_cell.angle_alpha   90.00
_cell.angle_beta   90.00
_cell.angle_gamma   90.00
#
_symmetry.space_group_name_H-M   'P 1'
#
loop_
_entity.id
_entity.type
_entity.pdbx_description
1 polymer ?
#
loop_
_entity_poly.entity_id
_entity_poly.type
_entity_poly.pdbx_seq_one_letter_code
_entity_poly.pdbx_strand_id
1 'polypeptide(L)'
;TNRTRERFIISILDICAEFNFDGVDIDWEFPGFRTPGLSSDKQNLVLFLQDLRKMAKLVWQNDMNQGSFLISLAVGAPLMIASTSYIIPEIGK
;
A
#
# COMPACT_ATOMS: atom_id res chain seq x y z
N THR A 1 0.88 -5.18 12.74
CA THR A 1 0.89 -6.67 12.81
C THR A 1 0.29 -7.22 11.53
N ASN A 2 0.44 -8.52 11.22
CA ASN A 2 -0.16 -9.09 10.00
C ASN A 2 -1.69 -8.88 9.96
N ARG A 3 -2.39 -9.29 11.03
CA ARG A 3 -3.85 -9.15 11.16
C ARG A 3 -4.39 -7.72 10.95
N THR A 4 -3.65 -6.69 11.37
CA THR A 4 -4.09 -5.29 11.20
C THR A 4 -3.94 -4.84 9.75
N ARG A 5 -2.88 -5.26 9.05
CA ARG A 5 -2.74 -5.00 7.60
C ARG A 5 -3.81 -5.73 6.80
N GLU A 6 -4.05 -7.01 7.07
CA GLU A 6 -5.10 -7.79 6.38
C GLU A 6 -6.47 -7.11 6.50
N ARG A 7 -6.84 -6.69 7.72
CA ARG A 7 -8.12 -6.00 7.94
C ARG A 7 -8.20 -4.68 7.17
N PHE A 8 -7.12 -3.90 7.13
CA PHE A 8 -7.08 -2.65 6.40
C PHE A 8 -7.16 -2.88 4.88
N ILE A 9 -6.46 -3.88 4.37
CA ILE A 9 -6.48 -4.27 2.95
C ILE A 9 -7.89 -4.70 2.52
N ILE A 10 -8.57 -5.53 3.30
CA ILE A 10 -9.95 -5.93 3.02
C ILE A 10 -10.84 -4.69 2.94
N SER A 11 -10.73 -3.78 3.90
CA SER A 11 -11.49 -2.53 3.88
C SER A 11 -11.22 -1.67 2.64
N ILE A 12 -9.98 -1.62 2.15
CA ILE A 12 -9.64 -0.90 0.91
C ILE A 12 -10.36 -1.54 -0.28
N LEU A 13 -10.26 -2.86 -0.43
CA LEU A 13 -10.86 -3.58 -1.56
C LEU A 13 -12.38 -3.45 -1.56
N ASP A 14 -13.01 -3.58 -0.38
CA ASP A 14 -14.46 -3.42 -0.22
C ASP A 14 -14.92 -2.01 -0.62
N ILE A 15 -14.23 -0.96 -0.15
CA ILE A 15 -14.53 0.44 -0.51
C ILE A 15 -14.34 0.66 -2.01
N CYS A 16 -13.27 0.13 -2.60
CA CYS A 16 -13.04 0.32 -4.04
C CYS A 16 -14.14 -0.37 -4.87
N ALA A 17 -14.58 -1.56 -4.47
CA ALA A 17 -15.67 -2.27 -5.12
C ALA A 17 -17.02 -1.55 -4.93
N GLU A 18 -17.30 -1.06 -3.72
CA GLU A 18 -18.55 -0.36 -3.38
C GLU A 18 -18.74 0.92 -4.21
N PHE A 19 -17.64 1.66 -4.40
CA PHE A 19 -17.67 2.97 -5.06
C PHE A 19 -17.13 2.97 -6.50
N ASN A 20 -16.90 1.79 -7.08
CA ASN A 20 -16.38 1.62 -8.45
C ASN A 20 -15.04 2.35 -8.70
N PHE A 21 -14.11 2.29 -7.75
CA PHE A 21 -12.74 2.73 -7.98
C PHE A 21 -11.91 1.63 -8.65
N ASP A 22 -11.00 2.01 -9.55
CA ASP A 22 -10.10 1.08 -10.24
C ASP A 22 -8.89 0.65 -9.38
N GLY A 23 -8.71 1.26 -8.21
CA GLY A 23 -7.53 1.07 -7.38
C GLY A 23 -7.43 2.04 -6.21
N VAL A 24 -6.27 2.01 -5.57
CA VAL A 24 -5.94 2.88 -4.43
C VAL A 24 -4.60 3.58 -4.63
N ASP A 25 -4.55 4.85 -4.26
CA ASP A 25 -3.31 5.60 -4.08
C ASP A 25 -2.99 5.68 -2.59
N ILE A 26 -1.76 5.30 -2.22
CA ILE A 26 -1.30 5.34 -0.84
C ILE A 26 -0.51 6.63 -0.63
N ASP A 27 -0.95 7.46 0.31
CA ASP A 27 -0.31 8.74 0.62
C ASP A 27 0.03 8.84 2.11
N TRP A 28 1.05 8.06 2.53
CA TRP A 28 1.58 8.11 3.89
C TRP A 28 2.77 9.08 3.95
N GLU A 29 2.62 10.18 4.70
CA GLU A 29 3.62 11.24 4.83
C GLU A 29 4.34 11.31 6.21
N PHE A 30 5.51 10.74 6.42
CA PHE A 30 6.14 9.68 5.64
C PHE A 30 6.54 8.56 6.59
N PRO A 31 6.53 7.28 6.16
CA PRO A 31 6.89 6.15 7.01
C PRO A 31 8.21 6.41 7.76
N GLY A 32 8.18 6.37 9.09
CA GLY A 32 9.38 6.57 9.93
C GLY A 32 10.02 7.96 9.95
N PHE A 33 9.52 8.95 9.18
CA PHE A 33 10.13 10.29 9.12
C PHE A 33 9.58 11.27 10.18
N ARG A 34 8.25 11.28 10.41
CA ARG A 34 7.61 12.17 11.39
C ARG A 34 7.26 11.40 12.65
N THR A 35 7.40 12.00 13.84
CA THR A 35 6.93 11.43 15.11
C THR A 35 5.40 11.28 15.08
N PRO A 36 4.82 10.12 15.50
CA PRO A 36 5.44 9.00 16.24
C PRO A 36 6.08 7.89 15.39
N GLY A 37 6.45 8.16 14.14
CA GLY A 37 7.01 7.22 13.19
C GLY A 37 8.16 6.38 13.74
N LEU A 38 8.14 5.10 13.39
CA LEU A 38 9.08 4.09 13.83
C LEU A 38 10.03 3.73 12.68
N SER A 39 11.26 3.33 13.01
CA SER A 39 12.21 2.84 12.01
C SER A 39 11.70 1.60 11.25
N SER A 40 10.79 0.83 11.86
CA SER A 40 10.14 -0.32 11.25
C SER A 40 9.09 0.05 10.20
N ASP A 41 8.61 1.30 10.14
CA ASP A 41 7.57 1.73 9.20
C ASP A 41 8.01 1.59 7.74
N LYS A 42 9.30 1.82 7.47
CA LYS A 42 9.90 1.61 6.15
C LYS A 42 9.72 0.17 5.66
N GLN A 43 9.95 -0.81 6.54
CA GLN A 43 9.74 -2.23 6.23
C GLN A 43 8.25 -2.58 6.20
N ASN A 44 7.46 -2.01 7.10
CA ASN A 44 6.03 -2.25 7.18
C ASN A 44 5.28 -1.74 5.93
N LEU A 45 5.72 -0.63 5.31
CA LEU A 45 5.19 -0.17 4.04
C LEU A 45 5.40 -1.22 2.93
N VAL A 46 6.60 -1.79 2.83
CA VAL A 46 6.88 -2.86 1.85
C VAL A 46 5.97 -4.06 2.08
N LEU A 47 5.87 -4.53 3.33
CA LEU A 47 4.99 -5.66 3.66
C LEU A 47 3.54 -5.35 3.34
N PHE A 48 3.08 -4.13 3.61
CA PHE A 48 1.73 -3.69 3.29
C PHE A 48 1.47 -3.70 1.78
N LEU A 49 2.36 -3.13 0.96
CA LEU A 49 2.18 -3.10 -0.50
C LEU A 49 2.20 -4.52 -1.10
N GLN A 50 3.08 -5.39 -0.60
CA GLN A 50 3.13 -6.80 -1.01
C GLN A 50 1.85 -7.56 -0.63
N ASP A 51 1.38 -7.39 0.62
CA ASP A 51 0.14 -8.00 1.10
C ASP A 51 -1.07 -7.49 0.30
N LEU A 52 -1.13 -6.18 0.01
CA LEU A 52 -2.20 -5.55 -0.78
C LEU A 52 -2.22 -6.10 -2.21
N ARG A 53 -1.06 -6.12 -2.90
CA ARG A 53 -0.95 -6.67 -4.26
C ARG A 53 -1.37 -8.13 -4.30
N LYS A 54 -0.95 -8.94 -3.33
CA LYS A 54 -1.29 -10.36 -3.23
C LYS A 54 -2.79 -10.56 -3.03
N MET A 55 -3.39 -9.85 -2.08
CA MET A 55 -4.83 -9.98 -1.79
C MET A 55 -5.68 -9.45 -2.94
N ALA A 56 -5.31 -8.31 -3.55
CA ALA A 56 -5.99 -7.80 -4.73
C ALA A 56 -5.96 -8.82 -5.88
N LYS A 57 -4.80 -9.46 -6.13
CA LYS A 57 -4.71 -10.53 -7.15
C LYS A 57 -5.65 -11.71 -6.85
N LEU A 58 -5.83 -12.07 -5.58
CA LEU A 58 -6.67 -13.20 -5.18
C LEU A 58 -8.17 -12.89 -5.21
N VAL A 59 -8.57 -11.67 -4.85
CA VAL A 59 -9.97 -11.31 -4.62
C VAL A 59 -10.54 -10.53 -5.81
N TRP A 60 -9.83 -9.52 -6.30
CA TRP A 60 -10.30 -8.61 -7.36
C TRP A 60 -10.36 -9.28 -8.73
N GLN A 61 -9.41 -10.17 -9.04
CA GLN A 61 -9.36 -10.84 -10.36
C GLN A 61 -10.41 -11.94 -10.55
N ASN A 62 -11.18 -12.29 -9.52
CA ASN A 62 -12.27 -13.27 -9.66
C ASN A 62 -13.54 -12.68 -10.26
N ASP A 63 -13.63 -11.34 -10.36
CA ASP A 63 -14.75 -10.67 -11.02
C ASP A 63 -14.35 -10.42 -12.49
N MET A 64 -14.81 -11.27 -13.40
CA MET A 64 -14.36 -11.39 -14.81
C MET A 64 -14.46 -10.11 -15.66
N ASN A 65 -15.04 -9.03 -15.14
CA ASN A 65 -15.19 -7.74 -15.81
C ASN A 65 -14.35 -6.60 -15.22
N GLN A 66 -13.63 -6.83 -14.11
CA GLN A 66 -12.76 -5.81 -13.51
C GLN A 66 -11.32 -6.00 -13.97
N GLY A 67 -10.69 -4.93 -14.45
CA GLY A 67 -9.27 -4.92 -14.81
C GLY A 67 -8.36 -5.20 -13.60
N SER A 68 -7.04 -5.17 -13.80
CA SER A 68 -6.12 -5.30 -12.66
C SER A 68 -6.27 -4.14 -11.68
N PHE A 69 -6.40 -4.43 -10.39
CA PHE A 69 -6.45 -3.42 -9.34
C PHE A 69 -5.18 -2.53 -9.35
N LEU A 70 -5.38 -1.23 -9.51
CA LEU A 70 -4.30 -0.24 -9.54
C LEU A 70 -3.81 0.05 -8.12
N ILE A 71 -2.49 0.09 -7.95
CA ILE A 71 -1.86 0.48 -6.70
C ILE A 71 -0.79 1.51 -7.07
N SER A 72 -0.95 2.72 -6.54
CA SER A 72 0.06 3.78 -6.63
C SER A 72 0.46 4.24 -5.23
N LEU A 73 1.56 4.99 -5.18
CA LEU A 73 2.13 5.52 -3.95
C LEU A 73 2.61 6.95 -4.24
N ALA A 74 2.05 7.92 -3.53
CA ALA A 74 2.60 9.26 -3.47
C ALA A 74 3.90 9.25 -2.63
N VAL A 75 4.98 9.80 -3.18
CA VAL A 75 6.32 9.73 -2.57
C VAL A 75 6.94 11.10 -2.35
N GLY A 76 7.65 11.25 -1.23
CA GLY A 76 8.43 12.46 -0.93
C GLY A 76 9.69 12.57 -1.79
N ALA A 77 9.88 13.72 -2.43
CA ALA A 77 11.06 14.04 -3.24
C ALA A 77 12.38 14.24 -2.46
N PRO A 78 12.40 14.83 -1.24
CA PRO A 78 13.65 15.10 -0.53
C PRO A 78 14.42 13.83 -0.17
N LEU A 79 15.75 13.85 -0.38
CA LEU A 79 16.63 12.70 -0.10
C LEU A 79 16.47 12.17 1.34
N MET A 80 16.34 13.07 2.32
CA MET A 80 16.19 12.68 3.73
C MET A 80 14.89 11.90 4.00
N ILE A 81 13.80 12.23 3.29
CA ILE A 81 12.54 11.48 3.35
C ILE A 81 12.74 10.16 2.63
N ALA A 82 13.25 10.18 1.40
CA ALA A 82 13.40 8.98 0.60
C ALA A 82 14.29 7.92 1.26
N SER A 83 15.41 8.32 1.86
CA SER A 83 16.33 7.42 2.57
C SER A 83 15.71 6.82 3.82
N THR A 84 14.86 7.58 4.52
CA THR A 84 14.24 7.17 5.79
C THR A 84 13.00 6.32 5.56
N SER A 85 12.20 6.64 4.55
CA SER A 85 10.83 6.13 4.42
C SER A 85 10.66 5.01 3.41
N TYR A 86 11.53 4.86 2.41
CA TYR A 86 11.29 3.94 1.30
C TYR A 86 12.43 2.96 1.04
N ILE A 87 12.12 1.67 0.95
CA ILE A 87 13.01 0.69 0.33
C ILE A 87 12.72 0.73 -1.18
N ILE A 88 13.31 1.69 -1.88
CA ILE A 88 12.97 2.03 -3.28
C ILE A 88 12.92 0.80 -4.21
N PRO A 89 13.89 -0.14 -4.17
CA PRO A 89 13.83 -1.33 -5.04
C PRO A 89 12.67 -2.29 -4.74
N GLU A 90 12.07 -2.22 -3.55
CA GLU A 90 11.02 -3.16 -3.12
C GLU A 90 9.60 -2.60 -3.30
N ILE A 91 9.42 -1.28 -3.31
CA ILE A 91 8.09 -0.65 -3.43
C ILE A 91 7.53 -0.63 -4.87
N GLY A 92 8.37 -0.92 -5.86
CA GLY A 92 7.99 -0.96 -7.29
C GLY A 92 7.76 -2.36 -7.87
N LYS A 93 7.74 -3.40 -7.03
CA LYS A 93 7.51 -4.80 -7.42
C LYS A 93 6.05 -5.19 -7.31
#